data_AF-A0A7W0H7E7-F1
#
_entry.id   AF-A0A7W0H7E7-F1
#
_cell.length_a   1.000
_cell.length_b   1.000
_cell.length_c   1.000
_cell.angle_alpha   90.00
_cell.angle_beta   90.00
_cell.angle_gamma   90.00
#
_symmetry.space_group_name_H-M   'P 1'
#
loop_
_entity.id
_entity.type
_entity.pdbx_description
1 polymer ?
#
loop_
_entity_poly.entity_id
_entity_poly.type
_entity_poly.pdbx_seq_one_letter_code
_entity_poly.pdbx_strand_id
1 'polypeptide(L)'
;MIRTSSQVETGAINTADIRDGRGVSLADLTPRARFRLSAATGDRGEEGARGAQGPAGPRGATGAAGANGADGSAVAFAHVNPDGTLDDGRSKQVVSAAMAAPGPGLPRAYCLDLVPASVSNAVASIDYATAQSGVETICPLLPGTANGLSSTIITSRCPAAQQDAAAVVVDVLGTTPETLWPERGFFIAFN
;
A
#
# COMPACT_ATOMS: atom_id res chain seq x y z
N MET A 1 41.02 85.84 38.05
CA MET A 1 39.67 85.85 37.45
C MET A 1 39.81 86.18 35.97
N ILE A 2 39.28 85.34 35.10
CA ILE A 2 39.19 85.57 33.66
C ILE A 2 38.11 86.63 33.42
N ARG A 3 38.45 87.74 32.76
CA ARG A 3 37.58 88.89 32.53
C ARG A 3 37.18 89.05 31.05
N THR A 4 37.87 88.37 30.12
CA THR A 4 37.59 88.42 28.69
C THR A 4 37.85 87.07 28.01
N SER A 5 37.23 86.82 26.86
CA SER A 5 37.42 85.58 26.08
C SER A 5 38.83 85.41 25.51
N SER A 6 39.58 86.50 25.36
CA SER A 6 41.00 86.46 24.94
C SER A 6 41.94 85.80 25.96
N GLN A 7 41.48 85.57 27.19
CA GLN A 7 42.23 84.93 28.27
C GLN A 7 41.98 83.41 28.35
N VAL A 8 41.26 82.83 27.39
CA VAL A 8 40.97 81.39 27.31
C VAL A 8 41.56 80.84 26.01
N GLU A 9 42.57 79.97 26.11
CA GLU A 9 43.21 79.35 24.95
C GLU A 9 42.34 78.25 24.34
N THR A 10 42.53 77.96 23.05
CA THR A 10 41.84 76.85 22.37
C THR A 10 42.22 75.51 23.02
N GLY A 11 41.22 74.74 23.43
CA GLY A 11 41.43 73.47 24.14
C GLY A 11 41.61 73.61 25.66
N ALA A 12 41.48 74.82 26.22
CA ALA A 12 41.52 75.06 27.67
C ALA A 12 40.38 74.35 28.46
N ILE A 13 39.34 73.89 27.78
CA ILE A 13 38.30 73.02 28.34
C ILE A 13 38.17 71.80 27.42
N ASN A 14 38.44 70.61 27.95
CA ASN A 14 38.34 69.35 27.22
C ASN A 14 37.31 68.40 27.85
N THR A 15 37.10 67.25 27.23
CA THR A 15 36.10 66.26 27.67
C THR A 15 36.42 65.61 29.02
N ALA A 16 37.67 65.60 29.46
CA ALA A 16 38.04 65.12 30.80
C ALA A 16 37.60 66.13 31.87
N ASP A 17 37.75 67.43 31.62
CA ASP A 17 37.31 68.50 32.54
C ASP A 17 35.80 68.45 32.82
N ILE A 18 35.00 67.98 31.85
CA ILE A 18 33.55 67.81 31.96
C ILE A 18 33.18 66.49 32.69
N ARG A 19 33.98 65.42 32.54
CA ARG A 19 33.67 64.08 33.07
C ARG A 19 34.00 63.91 34.55
N ASP A 20 35.05 64.56 35.04
CA ASP A 20 35.54 64.34 36.41
C ASP A 20 34.81 65.17 37.47
N GLY A 21 33.65 65.75 37.13
CA GLY A 21 32.85 66.59 38.04
C GLY A 21 33.54 67.90 38.46
N ARG A 22 34.66 68.26 37.81
CA ARG A 22 35.40 69.51 38.01
C ARG A 22 34.94 70.65 37.08
N GLY A 23 34.05 70.36 36.13
CA GLY A 23 33.49 71.31 35.20
C GLY A 23 32.25 72.04 35.74
N VAL A 24 31.39 72.51 34.83
CA VAL A 24 30.12 73.17 35.18
C VAL A 24 29.21 72.19 35.90
N SER A 25 28.97 72.42 37.19
CA SER A 25 28.03 71.64 37.97
C SER A 25 26.61 72.14 37.77
N LEU A 26 25.60 71.36 38.20
CA LEU A 26 24.23 71.87 38.24
C LEU A 26 24.17 73.19 39.02
N ALA A 27 24.95 73.35 40.11
CA ALA A 27 24.99 74.56 40.93
C ALA A 27 25.36 75.83 40.13
N ASP A 28 26.17 75.69 39.09
CA ASP A 28 26.65 76.78 38.24
C ASP A 28 25.65 77.20 37.14
N LEU A 29 24.60 76.40 36.93
CA LEU A 29 23.54 76.70 35.97
C LEU A 29 22.45 77.58 36.59
N THR A 30 21.96 78.54 35.81
CA THR A 30 20.77 79.33 36.19
C THR A 30 19.53 78.42 36.31
N PRO A 31 18.56 78.79 37.17
CA PRO A 31 17.32 78.01 37.32
C PRO A 31 16.59 77.72 36.00
N ARG A 32 16.63 78.66 35.04
CA ARG A 32 16.02 78.49 33.71
C ARG A 32 16.74 77.43 32.87
N ALA A 33 18.07 77.35 32.94
CA ALA A 33 18.84 76.35 32.22
C ALA A 33 18.56 74.95 32.78
N ARG A 34 18.53 74.79 34.11
CA ARG A 34 18.17 73.52 34.76
C ARG A 34 16.80 73.01 34.35
N PHE A 35 15.80 73.91 34.35
CA PHE A 35 14.43 73.56 33.95
C PHE A 35 14.34 73.05 32.51
N ARG A 36 15.11 73.63 31.58
CA ARG A 36 15.13 73.16 30.19
C ARG A 36 15.80 71.80 30.01
N LEU A 37 16.82 71.47 30.82
CA LEU A 37 17.42 70.14 30.78
C LEU A 37 16.49 69.06 31.35
N SER A 38 15.77 69.35 32.45
CA SER A 38 14.83 68.39 33.03
C SER A 38 13.61 68.14 32.14
N ALA A 39 13.13 69.18 31.45
CA ALA A 39 11.98 69.09 30.55
C ALA A 39 12.28 68.37 29.22
N ALA A 40 13.54 68.00 28.96
CA ALA A 40 13.97 67.33 27.73
C ALA A 40 14.15 65.81 27.87
N THR A 41 13.78 65.22 29.02
CA THR A 41 13.80 63.75 29.17
C THR A 41 12.64 63.18 28.38
N GLY A 42 12.90 62.71 27.16
CA GLY A 42 11.89 62.06 26.32
C GLY A 42 11.38 60.78 26.97
N ASP A 43 10.12 60.46 26.71
CA ASP A 43 9.48 59.25 27.23
C ASP A 43 10.24 57.99 26.77
N ARG A 44 10.30 56.98 27.66
CA ARG A 44 10.90 55.68 27.34
C ARG A 44 10.12 55.07 26.16
N GLY A 45 10.84 54.68 25.10
CA GLY A 45 10.21 54.03 23.95
C GLY A 45 9.41 52.78 24.33
N GLU A 46 8.30 52.56 23.64
CA GLU A 46 7.42 51.41 23.87
C GLU A 46 8.14 50.07 23.65
N GLU A 47 7.72 49.04 24.40
CA GLU A 47 8.25 47.68 24.26
C GLU A 47 7.90 47.11 22.88
N GLY A 48 8.88 46.46 22.22
CA GLY A 48 8.69 45.90 20.89
C GLY A 48 7.63 44.80 20.86
N ALA A 49 6.86 44.72 19.77
CA ALA A 49 5.84 43.70 19.59
C ALA A 49 6.41 42.27 19.59
N ARG A 50 5.66 41.31 20.12
CA ARG A 50 6.03 39.88 20.12
C ARG A 50 6.13 39.36 18.69
N GLY A 51 7.17 38.57 18.41
CA GLY A 51 7.39 37.96 17.09
C GLY A 51 6.27 36.99 16.68
N ALA A 52 6.08 36.84 15.36
CA ALA A 52 5.08 35.96 14.77
C ALA A 52 5.37 34.48 15.06
N GLN A 53 4.31 33.66 15.10
CA GLN A 53 4.44 32.20 15.20
C GLN A 53 5.12 31.63 13.95
N GLY A 54 6.02 30.67 14.14
CA GLY A 54 6.69 29.98 13.03
C GLY A 54 5.73 29.18 12.15
N PRO A 55 6.12 28.86 10.90
CA PRO A 55 5.30 28.09 9.98
C PRO A 55 5.07 26.66 10.49
N ALA A 56 3.98 26.04 10.05
CA ALA A 56 3.73 24.62 10.29
C ALA A 56 4.81 23.75 9.64
N GLY A 57 5.18 22.65 10.31
CA GLY A 57 6.16 21.69 9.78
C GLY A 57 5.67 20.97 8.52
N PRO A 58 6.59 20.40 7.72
CA PRO A 58 6.22 19.63 6.53
C PRO A 58 5.45 18.37 6.91
N ARG A 59 4.60 17.90 5.97
CA ARG A 59 3.90 16.62 6.09
C ARG A 59 4.91 15.47 6.08
N GLY A 60 4.71 14.47 6.93
CA GLY A 60 5.54 13.25 6.96
C GLY A 60 5.46 12.44 5.66
N ALA A 61 6.50 11.64 5.40
CA ALA A 61 6.57 10.77 4.23
C ALA A 61 5.51 9.65 4.28
N THR A 62 5.07 9.19 3.10
CA THR A 62 4.19 8.02 2.96
C THR A 62 4.91 6.76 3.46
N GLY A 63 4.19 5.88 4.15
CA GLY A 63 4.73 4.58 4.59
C GLY A 63 5.12 3.67 3.43
N ALA A 64 6.04 2.73 3.68
CA ALA A 64 6.42 1.72 2.71
C ALA A 64 5.24 0.78 2.37
N ALA A 65 5.26 0.18 1.18
CA ALA A 65 4.33 -0.87 0.81
C ALA A 65 4.46 -2.06 1.77
N GLY A 66 3.33 -2.75 2.04
CA GLY A 66 3.33 -3.98 2.81
C GLY A 66 4.11 -5.10 2.11
N ALA A 67 4.64 -6.05 2.90
CA ALA A 67 5.23 -7.26 2.34
C ALA A 67 4.16 -8.13 1.66
N ASN A 68 4.57 -8.91 0.65
CA ASN A 68 3.70 -9.93 0.05
C ASN A 68 3.30 -10.96 1.12
N GLY A 69 2.09 -11.52 0.98
CA GLY A 69 1.67 -12.67 1.78
C GLY A 69 2.56 -13.89 1.52
N ALA A 70 2.57 -14.85 2.45
CA ALA A 70 3.25 -16.13 2.25
C ALA A 70 2.58 -16.92 1.12
N ASP A 71 3.38 -17.71 0.39
CA ASP A 71 2.88 -18.62 -0.63
C ASP A 71 1.90 -19.65 -0.02
N GLY A 72 0.87 -20.02 -0.77
CA GLY A 72 -0.06 -21.08 -0.40
C GLY A 72 0.63 -22.45 -0.35
N SER A 73 0.08 -23.41 0.42
CA SER A 73 0.68 -24.74 0.60
C SER A 73 0.40 -25.73 -0.54
N ALA A 74 -0.44 -25.37 -1.50
CA ALA A 74 -0.81 -26.25 -2.61
C ALA A 74 0.42 -26.58 -3.48
N VAL A 75 0.59 -27.86 -3.81
CA VAL A 75 1.68 -28.34 -4.69
C VAL A 75 1.43 -27.98 -6.14
N ALA A 76 0.15 -27.89 -6.54
CA ALA A 76 -0.28 -27.39 -7.84
C ALA A 76 -1.65 -26.72 -7.73
N PHE A 77 -1.95 -25.77 -8.61
CA PHE A 77 -3.29 -25.21 -8.76
C PHE A 77 -3.53 -24.80 -10.21
N ALA A 78 -4.77 -24.90 -10.66
CA ALA A 78 -5.16 -24.48 -11.99
C ALA A 78 -6.47 -23.69 -11.98
N HIS A 79 -6.56 -22.76 -12.91
CA HIS A 79 -7.81 -22.24 -13.43
C HIS A 79 -8.03 -22.84 -14.82
N VAL A 80 -9.13 -23.57 -15.00
CA VAL A 80 -9.48 -24.21 -16.27
C VAL A 80 -10.69 -23.49 -16.85
N ASN A 81 -10.56 -23.05 -18.10
CA ASN A 81 -11.58 -22.33 -18.83
C ASN A 81 -12.77 -23.24 -19.21
N PRO A 82 -13.93 -22.67 -19.57
CA PRO A 82 -15.10 -23.45 -19.96
C PRO A 82 -14.84 -24.43 -21.10
N ASP A 83 -13.98 -24.04 -22.05
CA ASP A 83 -13.54 -24.82 -23.21
C ASP A 83 -12.48 -25.89 -22.87
N GLY A 84 -12.11 -26.00 -21.60
CA GLY A 84 -11.11 -26.95 -21.10
C GLY A 84 -9.66 -26.57 -21.35
N THR A 85 -9.40 -25.35 -21.84
CA THR A 85 -8.05 -24.81 -21.90
C THR A 85 -7.58 -24.37 -20.51
N LEU A 86 -6.27 -24.40 -20.29
CA LEU A 86 -5.64 -23.92 -19.06
C LEU A 86 -5.44 -22.40 -19.11
N ASP A 87 -5.78 -21.68 -18.05
CA ASP A 87 -5.39 -20.28 -17.87
C ASP A 87 -4.02 -20.22 -17.16
N ASP A 88 -2.96 -20.10 -17.96
CA ASP A 88 -1.56 -20.07 -17.48
C ASP A 88 -1.30 -18.92 -16.50
N GLY A 89 -2.04 -17.80 -16.61
CA GLY A 89 -1.88 -16.66 -15.72
C GLY A 89 -2.41 -16.91 -14.30
N ARG A 90 -3.24 -17.94 -14.14
CA ARG A 90 -3.89 -18.33 -12.88
C ARG A 90 -3.62 -19.78 -12.50
N SER A 91 -2.56 -20.36 -13.06
CA SER A 91 -2.19 -21.76 -12.85
C SER A 91 -0.70 -21.88 -12.52
N LYS A 92 -0.35 -22.87 -11.69
CA LYS A 92 1.02 -23.18 -11.32
C LYS A 92 1.15 -24.68 -11.17
N GLN A 93 2.26 -25.25 -11.68
CA GLN A 93 2.54 -26.68 -11.61
C GLN A 93 1.49 -27.57 -12.30
N VAL A 94 0.82 -27.01 -13.31
CA VAL A 94 -0.08 -27.71 -14.23
C VAL A 94 0.45 -27.46 -15.63
N VAL A 95 0.77 -28.53 -16.35
CA VAL A 95 1.41 -28.49 -17.68
C VAL A 95 0.37 -28.24 -18.75
N SER A 96 -0.77 -28.92 -18.65
CA SER A 96 -1.85 -28.80 -19.61
C SER A 96 -3.18 -29.27 -19.03
N ALA A 97 -4.27 -28.79 -19.64
CA ALA A 97 -5.62 -29.26 -19.40
C ALA A 97 -6.28 -29.61 -20.74
N ALA A 98 -7.16 -30.59 -20.72
CA ALA A 98 -7.95 -31.00 -21.88
C ALA A 98 -9.34 -31.48 -21.47
N MET A 99 -10.33 -31.31 -22.33
CA MET A 99 -11.62 -32.00 -22.14
C MET A 99 -11.49 -33.46 -22.53
N ALA A 100 -12.05 -34.34 -21.70
CA ALA A 100 -12.24 -35.74 -22.04
C ALA A 100 -13.13 -35.89 -23.28
N ALA A 101 -12.91 -36.95 -24.07
CA ALA A 101 -13.68 -37.20 -25.29
C ALA A 101 -15.20 -37.21 -24.99
N PRO A 102 -16.02 -36.38 -25.67
CA PRO A 102 -17.44 -36.30 -25.40
C PRO A 102 -18.14 -37.63 -25.74
N GLY A 103 -19.26 -37.91 -25.08
CA GLY A 103 -20.06 -39.10 -25.36
C GLY A 103 -21.47 -38.97 -24.78
N PRO A 104 -22.48 -39.60 -25.42
CA PRO A 104 -23.87 -39.45 -25.01
C PRO A 104 -24.08 -39.94 -23.58
N GLY A 105 -24.68 -39.09 -22.74
CA GLY A 105 -24.99 -39.40 -21.34
C GLY A 105 -23.78 -39.48 -20.41
N LEU A 106 -22.59 -39.04 -20.85
CA LEU A 106 -21.40 -38.97 -20.00
C LEU A 106 -21.22 -37.56 -19.45
N PRO A 107 -20.77 -37.42 -18.18
CA PRO A 107 -20.53 -36.10 -17.61
C PRO A 107 -19.32 -35.46 -18.26
N ARG A 108 -19.24 -34.12 -18.17
CA ARG A 108 -18.03 -33.43 -18.62
C ARG A 108 -16.91 -33.74 -17.66
N ALA A 109 -15.81 -34.22 -18.20
CA ALA A 109 -14.58 -34.42 -17.45
C ALA A 109 -13.49 -33.55 -18.06
N TYR A 110 -12.77 -32.85 -17.20
CA TYR A 110 -11.57 -32.10 -17.52
C TYR A 110 -10.38 -32.88 -17.00
N CYS A 111 -9.39 -33.06 -17.83
CA CYS A 111 -8.22 -33.89 -17.58
C CYS A 111 -7.01 -32.99 -17.43
N LEU A 112 -6.15 -33.27 -16.44
CA LEU A 112 -5.01 -32.44 -16.11
C LEU A 112 -3.70 -33.24 -16.14
N ASP A 113 -2.66 -32.56 -16.58
CA ASP A 113 -1.25 -32.97 -16.53
C ASP A 113 -0.53 -32.10 -15.50
N LEU A 114 0.03 -32.70 -14.46
CA LEU A 114 0.52 -32.04 -13.25
C LEU A 114 2.03 -32.24 -13.07
N VAL A 115 2.68 -31.26 -12.43
CA VAL A 115 4.09 -31.38 -12.01
C VAL A 115 4.23 -30.97 -10.54
N PRO A 116 4.35 -31.90 -9.58
CA PRO A 116 4.49 -33.34 -9.78
C PRO A 116 3.17 -34.03 -10.15
N ALA A 117 3.27 -35.11 -10.92
CA ALA A 117 2.14 -35.94 -11.38
C ALA A 117 1.36 -36.62 -10.24
N SER A 118 1.98 -36.80 -9.08
CA SER A 118 1.37 -37.44 -7.92
C SER A 118 0.95 -36.41 -6.87
N VAL A 119 -0.35 -36.32 -6.63
CA VAL A 119 -0.96 -35.47 -5.60
C VAL A 119 -1.84 -36.34 -4.70
N SER A 120 -1.96 -35.96 -3.43
CA SER A 120 -2.67 -36.76 -2.42
C SER A 120 -4.12 -36.32 -2.25
N ASN A 121 -4.41 -35.05 -2.48
CA ASN A 121 -5.75 -34.50 -2.34
C ASN A 121 -6.00 -33.39 -3.36
N ALA A 122 -7.28 -33.15 -3.66
CA ALA A 122 -7.73 -32.15 -4.59
C ALA A 122 -9.02 -31.49 -4.09
N VAL A 123 -9.10 -30.17 -4.22
CA VAL A 123 -10.30 -29.39 -3.93
C VAL A 123 -10.60 -28.51 -5.13
N ALA A 124 -11.84 -28.52 -5.61
CA ALA A 124 -12.25 -27.73 -6.76
C ALA A 124 -13.46 -26.85 -6.42
N SER A 125 -13.53 -25.70 -7.06
CA SER A 125 -14.64 -24.75 -6.96
C SER A 125 -14.93 -24.16 -8.34
N ILE A 126 -16.21 -24.05 -8.67
CA ILE A 126 -16.65 -23.44 -9.93
C ILE A 126 -16.39 -21.94 -9.88
N ASP A 127 -15.88 -21.37 -10.98
CA ASP A 127 -15.71 -19.92 -11.12
C ASP A 127 -17.05 -19.28 -11.50
N TYR A 128 -17.65 -18.56 -10.55
CA TYR A 128 -19.00 -18.03 -10.70
C TYR A 128 -18.96 -16.62 -11.30
N ALA A 129 -18.82 -16.51 -12.63
CA ALA A 129 -19.07 -15.27 -13.35
C ALA A 129 -20.58 -15.09 -13.61
N THR A 130 -21.17 -14.02 -13.08
CA THR A 130 -22.63 -13.80 -12.99
C THR A 130 -23.30 -13.59 -14.35
N ALA A 131 -24.21 -14.51 -14.74
CA ALA A 131 -25.28 -14.26 -15.73
C ALA A 131 -26.39 -15.33 -15.72
N GLN A 132 -26.16 -16.54 -15.19
CA GLN A 132 -27.15 -17.63 -15.21
C GLN A 132 -27.25 -18.36 -13.86
N SER A 133 -28.47 -18.79 -13.54
CA SER A 133 -28.83 -19.56 -12.35
C SER A 133 -28.74 -21.05 -12.67
N GLY A 134 -27.84 -21.77 -12.00
CA GLY A 134 -27.71 -23.22 -12.06
C GLY A 134 -27.07 -23.73 -10.78
N VAL A 135 -27.36 -24.97 -10.39
CA VAL A 135 -26.76 -25.61 -9.22
C VAL A 135 -25.87 -26.74 -9.72
N GLU A 136 -24.59 -26.44 -9.86
CA GLU A 136 -23.59 -27.38 -10.36
C GLU A 136 -22.65 -27.80 -9.23
N THR A 137 -22.15 -29.02 -9.32
CA THR A 137 -21.11 -29.55 -8.43
C THR A 137 -19.90 -29.95 -9.26
N ILE A 138 -18.71 -29.60 -8.76
CA ILE A 138 -17.45 -30.04 -9.32
C ILE A 138 -16.79 -31.08 -8.40
N CYS A 139 -16.49 -32.23 -8.97
CA CYS A 139 -15.91 -33.37 -8.27
C CYS A 139 -14.48 -33.60 -8.80
N PRO A 140 -13.43 -33.28 -8.02
CA PRO A 140 -12.08 -33.66 -8.38
C PRO A 140 -11.91 -35.18 -8.26
N LEU A 141 -11.16 -35.76 -9.20
CA LEU A 141 -10.84 -37.18 -9.30
C LEU A 141 -9.32 -37.34 -9.35
N LEU A 142 -8.79 -38.20 -8.48
CA LEU A 142 -7.40 -38.59 -8.50
C LEU A 142 -7.26 -40.08 -8.86
N PRO A 143 -6.18 -40.48 -9.54
CA PRO A 143 -5.85 -41.89 -9.74
C PRO A 143 -5.80 -42.63 -8.40
N GLY A 144 -6.47 -43.77 -8.28
CA GLY A 144 -6.40 -44.61 -7.09
C GLY A 144 -7.25 -44.17 -5.88
N THR A 145 -7.93 -43.01 -5.92
CA THR A 145 -8.86 -42.61 -4.84
C THR A 145 -10.28 -43.12 -5.11
N ALA A 146 -10.79 -43.90 -4.15
CA ALA A 146 -12.17 -44.35 -3.91
C ALA A 146 -13.12 -44.49 -5.13
N ASN A 147 -13.45 -45.75 -5.42
CA ASN A 147 -14.40 -46.25 -6.43
C ASN A 147 -13.80 -46.31 -7.83
N GLY A 148 -13.68 -47.53 -8.39
CA GLY A 148 -13.04 -47.79 -9.70
C GLY A 148 -13.57 -46.93 -10.87
N LEU A 149 -14.70 -46.26 -10.73
CA LEU A 149 -15.23 -45.28 -11.69
C LEU A 149 -14.30 -44.07 -11.90
N SER A 150 -13.67 -43.54 -10.85
CA SER A 150 -12.75 -42.39 -10.96
C SER A 150 -11.53 -42.75 -11.80
N SER A 151 -10.95 -43.92 -11.54
CA SER A 151 -9.81 -44.45 -12.29
C SER A 151 -10.21 -44.83 -13.72
N THR A 152 -11.43 -45.32 -13.95
CA THR A 152 -11.95 -45.58 -15.30
C THR A 152 -12.12 -44.29 -16.10
N ILE A 153 -12.68 -43.21 -15.53
CA ILE A 153 -12.85 -41.94 -16.27
C ILE A 153 -11.49 -41.40 -16.72
N ILE A 154 -10.50 -41.37 -15.82
CA ILE A 154 -9.15 -40.89 -16.13
C ILE A 154 -8.51 -41.74 -17.22
N THR A 155 -8.46 -43.07 -17.04
CA THR A 155 -7.74 -43.95 -17.97
C THR A 155 -8.44 -44.16 -19.31
N SER A 156 -9.78 -44.12 -19.36
CA SER A 156 -10.56 -44.42 -20.57
C SER A 156 -10.98 -43.19 -21.36
N ARG A 157 -11.01 -42.00 -20.74
CA ARG A 157 -11.51 -40.78 -21.41
C ARG A 157 -10.53 -39.63 -21.48
N CYS A 158 -9.53 -39.58 -20.59
CA CYS A 158 -8.50 -38.56 -20.68
C CYS A 158 -7.45 -38.95 -21.72
N PRO A 159 -6.94 -37.98 -22.51
CA PRO A 159 -5.79 -38.25 -23.38
C PRO A 159 -4.60 -38.71 -22.54
N ALA A 160 -3.70 -39.50 -23.14
CA ALA A 160 -2.59 -40.13 -22.43
C ALA A 160 -1.65 -39.13 -21.71
N ALA A 161 -1.60 -37.89 -22.18
CA ALA A 161 -0.79 -36.84 -21.56
C ALA A 161 -1.44 -36.20 -20.32
N GLN A 162 -2.77 -36.27 -20.14
CA GLN A 162 -3.49 -35.61 -19.05
C GLN A 162 -4.18 -36.63 -18.13
N GLN A 163 -3.42 -37.57 -17.56
CA GLN A 163 -3.97 -38.65 -16.70
C GLN A 163 -3.62 -38.50 -15.22
N ASP A 164 -3.05 -37.37 -14.81
CA ASP A 164 -2.60 -37.16 -13.42
C ASP A 164 -3.76 -36.82 -12.49
N ALA A 165 -4.75 -36.08 -13.00
CA ALA A 165 -5.99 -35.80 -12.30
C ALA A 165 -7.12 -35.50 -13.29
N ALA A 166 -8.36 -35.56 -12.82
CA ALA A 166 -9.51 -35.06 -13.55
C ALA A 166 -10.46 -34.27 -12.65
N ALA A 167 -11.36 -33.48 -13.25
CA ALA A 167 -12.47 -32.83 -12.58
C ALA A 167 -13.74 -33.06 -13.37
N VAL A 168 -14.79 -33.54 -12.70
CA VAL A 168 -16.09 -33.83 -13.32
C VAL A 168 -17.12 -32.82 -12.85
N VAL A 169 -17.87 -32.25 -13.78
CA VAL A 169 -18.96 -31.32 -13.47
C VAL A 169 -20.29 -32.04 -13.67
N VAL A 170 -21.17 -31.97 -12.67
CA VAL A 170 -22.51 -32.56 -12.66
C VAL A 170 -23.55 -31.59 -12.10
N ASP A 171 -24.80 -31.70 -12.54
CA ASP A 171 -25.96 -31.02 -11.93
C ASP A 171 -26.43 -31.78 -10.67
N VAL A 172 -27.24 -31.15 -9.81
CA VAL A 172 -27.82 -31.73 -8.58
C VAL A 172 -28.63 -33.00 -8.84
N LEU A 173 -29.18 -33.13 -10.05
CA LEU A 173 -29.94 -34.31 -10.48
C LEU A 173 -29.05 -35.44 -11.03
N GLY A 174 -27.73 -35.24 -11.09
CA GLY A 174 -26.79 -36.18 -11.70
C GLY A 174 -26.96 -36.33 -13.22
N THR A 175 -27.79 -35.47 -13.83
CA THR A 175 -28.04 -35.45 -15.27
C THR A 175 -26.98 -34.61 -15.99
N THR A 176 -26.66 -35.00 -17.23
CA THR A 176 -25.67 -34.37 -18.09
C THR A 176 -26.36 -33.77 -19.32
N PRO A 177 -27.27 -32.80 -19.18
CA PRO A 177 -27.92 -32.24 -20.36
C PRO A 177 -26.86 -31.52 -21.20
N GLU A 178 -26.66 -31.99 -22.43
CA GLU A 178 -25.77 -31.40 -23.45
C GLU A 178 -26.13 -29.94 -23.80
N THR A 179 -27.14 -29.36 -23.17
CA THR A 179 -27.63 -28.00 -23.36
C THR A 179 -27.31 -27.05 -22.19
N LEU A 180 -26.72 -27.55 -21.10
CA LEU A 180 -26.28 -26.76 -19.93
C LEU A 180 -24.77 -26.86 -19.73
N TRP A 181 -23.99 -26.92 -20.81
CA TRP A 181 -22.55 -26.80 -20.69
C TRP A 181 -22.24 -25.37 -20.20
N PRO A 182 -21.74 -25.16 -18.96
CA PRO A 182 -21.58 -23.80 -18.49
C PRO A 182 -20.57 -23.07 -19.35
N GLU A 183 -20.85 -21.79 -19.57
CA GLU A 183 -19.88 -20.78 -20.03
C GLU A 183 -18.86 -20.45 -18.92
N ARG A 184 -18.60 -21.38 -17.98
CA ARG A 184 -17.84 -21.11 -16.75
C ARG A 184 -16.65 -22.03 -16.57
N GLY A 185 -15.54 -21.41 -16.18
CA GLY A 185 -14.34 -22.11 -15.74
C GLY A 185 -14.46 -22.60 -14.30
N PHE A 186 -13.37 -23.13 -13.79
CA PHE A 186 -13.26 -23.53 -12.40
C PHE A 186 -11.82 -23.43 -11.90
N PHE A 187 -11.68 -23.34 -10.59
CA PHE A 187 -10.41 -23.44 -9.89
C PHE A 187 -10.27 -24.82 -9.27
N ILE A 188 -9.07 -25.39 -9.32
CA ILE A 188 -8.72 -26.64 -8.64
C ILE A 188 -7.34 -26.49 -8.00
N ALA A 189 -7.21 -26.96 -6.76
CA ALA A 189 -5.97 -26.95 -6.00
C ALA A 189 -5.63 -28.36 -5.52
N PHE A 190 -4.36 -28.69 -5.56
CA PHE A 190 -3.81 -30.01 -5.24
C PHE A 190 -2.82 -29.91 -4.07
N ASN A 191 -2.82 -30.90 -3.19
CA ASN A 191 -1.84 -31.07 -2.12
C ASN A 191 -1.25 -32.48 -2.15
#